data_AF-A0A1V2IQU4-F1
#
_entry.id   AF-A0A1V2IQU4-F1
#
_cell.length_a   1.000
_cell.length_b   1.000
_cell.length_c   1.000
_cell.angle_alpha   90.00
_cell.angle_beta   90.00
_cell.angle_gamma   90.00
#
_symmetry.space_group_name_H-M   'P 1'
#
loop_
_entity.id
_entity.type
_entity.pdbx_description
1 polymer ?
#
loop_
_entity_poly.entity_id
_entity_poly.type
_entity_poly.pdbx_seq_one_letter_code
_entity_poly.pdbx_strand_id
1 'polypeptide(L)'
;MTGLGAWGILKESPDGGTRCEVREFALLSDGREVTLLDDRGWATSAPLDEISLNHIVRNVRNVVLPDDAEETGEQHEWQRFEQHLREAGVLAAPDGLRLLPYRIILSVP
;
A
#
# COMPACT_ATOMS: atom_id res chain seq x y z
N MET A 1 -14.70 9.64 3.52
CA MET A 1 -13.58 8.93 2.88
C MET A 1 -14.06 8.44 1.53
N THR A 2 -13.23 8.50 0.50
CA THR A 2 -13.61 8.20 -0.90
C THR A 2 -12.85 7.02 -1.48
N GLY A 3 -11.77 6.58 -0.84
CA GLY A 3 -10.99 5.44 -1.31
C GLY A 3 -9.83 5.07 -0.39
N LEU A 4 -9.24 3.92 -0.66
CA LEU A 4 -7.98 3.45 -0.10
C LEU A 4 -6.95 3.31 -1.21
N GLY A 5 -5.68 3.19 -0.84
CA GLY A 5 -4.67 2.82 -1.80
C GLY A 5 -3.29 2.65 -1.22
N ALA A 6 -2.36 2.30 -2.10
CA ALA A 6 -0.94 2.21 -1.80
C ALA A 6 -0.13 3.01 -2.81
N TRP A 7 0.84 3.76 -2.29
CA TRP A 7 1.95 4.31 -3.05
C TRP A 7 3.06 3.27 -3.12
N GLY A 8 3.45 2.86 -4.33
CA GLY A 8 4.70 2.14 -4.60
C GLY A 8 5.77 3.14 -5.04
N ILE A 9 6.69 3.48 -4.14
CA ILE A 9 7.75 4.45 -4.37
C ILE A 9 8.99 3.69 -4.80
N LEU A 10 9.30 3.75 -6.08
CA LEU A 10 10.41 3.03 -6.70
C LEU A 10 11.71 3.83 -6.55
N LYS A 11 12.80 3.14 -6.23
CA LYS A 11 14.14 3.68 -6.11
C LYS A 11 15.14 2.68 -6.69
N GLU A 12 16.17 3.18 -7.34
CA GLU A 12 17.33 2.37 -7.67
C GLU A 12 18.10 2.03 -6.39
N SER A 13 18.51 0.78 -6.28
CA SER A 13 19.34 0.31 -5.18
C SER A 13 20.82 0.52 -5.53
N PRO A 14 21.72 0.68 -4.53
CA PRO A 14 23.15 0.93 -4.78
C PRO A 14 23.88 -0.17 -5.58
N ASP A 15 23.34 -1.39 -5.56
CA ASP A 15 23.81 -2.57 -6.28
C ASP A 15 23.25 -2.68 -7.72
N GLY A 16 22.52 -1.67 -8.19
CA GLY A 16 21.89 -1.66 -9.52
C GLY A 16 20.55 -2.39 -9.60
N GLY A 17 20.06 -2.91 -8.47
CA GLY A 17 18.71 -3.46 -8.35
C GLY A 17 17.64 -2.39 -8.16
N THR A 18 16.41 -2.82 -7.88
CA THR A 18 15.28 -1.94 -7.62
C THR A 18 14.72 -2.21 -6.23
N ARG A 19 14.45 -1.14 -5.48
CA ARG A 19 13.71 -1.18 -4.22
C ARG A 19 12.40 -0.41 -4.35
N CYS A 20 11.35 -0.94 -3.77
CA CYS A 20 10.07 -0.26 -3.64
C CYS A 20 9.71 -0.11 -2.16
N GLU A 21 9.53 1.12 -1.72
CA GLU A 21 8.84 1.42 -0.45
C GLU A 21 7.34 1.47 -0.72
N VAL A 22 6.55 0.89 0.18
CA VAL A 22 5.09 0.84 0.03
C VAL A 22 4.43 1.56 1.19
N ARG A 23 3.64 2.56 0.86
CA ARG A 23 2.88 3.38 1.82
C ARG A 23 1.40 3.31 1.51
N GLU A 24 0.64 2.68 2.41
CA GLU A 24 -0.82 2.64 2.35
C GLU A 24 -1.43 3.91 2.90
N PHE A 25 -2.56 4.33 2.31
CA PHE A 25 -3.22 5.56 2.68
C PHE A 25 -4.75 5.48 2.50
N ALA A 26 -5.45 6.34 3.22
CA ALA A 26 -6.86 6.63 3.03
C ALA A 26 -7.05 8.00 2.38
N LEU A 27 -7.86 8.06 1.32
CA LEU A 27 -8.27 9.33 0.70
C LEU A 27 -9.54 9.84 1.38
N LEU A 28 -9.44 10.98 2.04
CA LEU A 28 -10.56 11.67 2.66
C LEU A 28 -11.41 12.41 1.63
N SER A 29 -12.64 12.75 2.03
CA SER A 29 -13.60 13.43 1.13
C SER A 29 -13.20 14.87 0.82
N ASP A 30 -12.31 15.47 1.62
CA ASP A 30 -11.71 16.79 1.39
C ASP A 30 -10.45 16.73 0.51
N GLY A 31 -10.10 15.54 -0.02
CA GLY A 31 -8.94 15.31 -0.87
C GLY A 31 -7.63 15.08 -0.12
N ARG A 32 -7.62 15.14 1.22
CA ARG A 32 -6.41 14.84 2.00
C ARG A 32 -6.15 13.34 2.05
N GLU A 33 -4.88 12.96 2.08
CA GLU A 33 -4.43 11.59 2.31
C GLU A 33 -3.98 11.43 3.76
N VAL A 34 -4.45 10.36 4.41
CA VAL A 34 -3.97 9.93 5.73
C VAL A 34 -3.16 8.66 5.53
N THR A 35 -1.91 8.65 6.00
CA THR A 35 -1.07 7.45 5.97
C THR A 35 -1.62 6.40 6.94
N LEU A 36 -1.72 5.16 6.46
CA LEU A 36 -2.21 4.01 7.23
C LEU A 36 -1.05 3.14 7.66
N LEU A 37 -0.22 2.67 6.72
CA LEU A 37 0.98 1.87 6.97
C LEU A 37 2.09 2.35 6.04
N ASP A 38 3.34 2.35 6.51
CA ASP A 38 4.52 2.79 5.75
C ASP A 38 5.78 1.95 6.02
N ASP A 39 5.61 0.83 6.70
CA ASP A 39 6.65 -0.11 7.13
C ASP A 39 6.87 -1.26 6.13
N ARG A 40 6.25 -1.17 4.94
CA ARG A 40 6.21 -2.25 3.94
C ARG A 40 7.05 -1.92 2.70
N GLY A 41 7.48 -2.96 2.01
CA GLY A 41 8.25 -2.81 0.78
C GLY A 41 8.85 -4.12 0.28
N TRP A 42 9.48 -4.04 -0.87
CA TRP A 42 10.18 -5.17 -1.48
C TRP A 42 11.41 -4.67 -2.24
N ALA A 43 12.35 -5.57 -2.50
CA ALA A 43 13.52 -5.31 -3.32
C ALA A 43 13.77 -6.48 -4.27
N THR A 44 14.40 -6.19 -5.40
CA THR A 44 14.83 -7.17 -6.40
C THR A 44 16.17 -6.74 -6.98
N SER A 45 16.96 -7.70 -7.45
CA SER A 45 18.21 -7.43 -8.16
C SER A 45 18.01 -6.95 -9.60
N ALA A 46 16.79 -7.01 -10.12
CA ALA A 46 16.50 -6.52 -11.47
C ALA A 46 16.57 -4.97 -11.53
N PRO A 47 17.22 -4.41 -12.56
CA PRO A 47 17.21 -2.97 -12.83
C PRO A 47 15.80 -2.44 -13.11
N LEU A 48 15.56 -1.16 -12.80
CA LEU A 48 14.21 -0.57 -12.91
C LEU A 48 13.69 -0.56 -14.36
N ASP A 49 14.57 -0.41 -15.33
CA ASP A 49 14.29 -0.41 -16.77
C ASP A 49 14.01 -1.81 -17.34
N GLU A 50 14.40 -2.88 -16.63
CA GLU A 50 14.14 -4.27 -17.02
C GLU A 50 12.87 -4.86 -16.36
N ILE A 51 12.34 -4.22 -15.31
CA ILE A 51 11.15 -4.70 -14.60
C ILE A 51 9.88 -4.19 -15.29
N SER A 52 8.99 -5.13 -15.65
CA SER A 52 7.68 -4.76 -16.18
C SER A 52 6.78 -4.10 -15.12
N LEU A 53 5.93 -3.17 -15.56
CA LEU A 53 4.90 -2.54 -14.73
C LEU A 53 4.01 -3.56 -14.01
N ASN A 54 3.66 -4.65 -14.67
CA ASN A 54 2.84 -5.71 -14.08
C ASN A 54 3.56 -6.41 -12.92
N HIS A 55 4.88 -6.61 -13.03
CA HIS A 55 5.69 -7.17 -11.96
C HIS A 55 5.71 -6.24 -10.74
N ILE A 56 5.90 -4.92 -10.96
CA ILE A 56 5.87 -3.91 -9.89
C ILE A 56 4.51 -3.92 -9.17
N VAL A 57 3.41 -3.80 -9.93
CA VAL A 57 2.06 -3.75 -9.37
C VAL A 57 1.74 -5.04 -8.60
N ARG A 58 2.14 -6.21 -9.12
CA ARG A 58 1.98 -7.48 -8.42
C ARG A 58 2.73 -7.51 -7.10
N ASN A 59 3.99 -7.08 -7.06
CA ASN A 59 4.76 -7.08 -5.82
C ASN A 59 4.22 -6.06 -4.80
N VAL A 60 3.77 -4.88 -5.24
CA VAL A 60 3.07 -3.93 -4.36
C VAL A 60 1.81 -4.58 -3.79
N ARG A 61 1.01 -5.30 -4.60
CA ARG A 61 -0.14 -6.06 -4.09
C ARG A 61 0.25 -7.10 -3.07
N ASN A 62 1.31 -7.87 -3.32
CA ASN A 62 1.72 -8.92 -2.42
C ASN A 62 2.12 -8.39 -1.04
N VAL A 63 2.79 -7.22 -0.96
CA VAL A 63 3.25 -6.68 0.33
C VAL A 63 2.18 -5.92 1.10
N VAL A 64 1.06 -5.52 0.48
CA VAL A 64 -0.05 -4.86 1.19
C VAL A 64 -1.05 -5.84 1.81
N LEU A 65 -0.96 -7.11 1.40
CA LEU A 65 -1.72 -8.18 2.03
C LEU A 65 -0.93 -8.71 3.24
N PRO A 66 -1.60 -9.12 4.32
CA PRO A 66 -0.91 -9.77 5.43
C PRO A 66 -0.43 -11.17 5.02
N ASP A 67 0.65 -11.64 5.63
CA ASP A 67 1.28 -12.92 5.27
C ASP A 67 0.35 -14.13 5.51
N ASP A 68 -0.59 -14.03 6.44
CA ASP A 68 -1.57 -15.06 6.81
C ASP A 68 -2.90 -14.94 6.04
N ALA A 69 -2.99 -14.07 5.03
CA ALA A 69 -4.22 -13.85 4.26
C ALA A 69 -4.80 -15.13 3.63
N GLU A 70 -3.95 -16.10 3.26
CA GLU A 70 -4.40 -17.40 2.74
C GLU A 70 -5.07 -18.27 3.81
N GLU A 71 -4.68 -18.12 5.08
CA GLU A 71 -5.21 -18.89 6.22
C GLU A 71 -6.46 -18.22 6.81
N THR A 72 -6.42 -16.91 6.99
CA THR A 72 -7.50 -16.15 7.66
C THR A 72 -8.55 -15.61 6.69
N GLY A 73 -8.22 -15.51 5.40
CA GLY A 73 -9.04 -14.80 4.42
C GLY A 73 -9.06 -13.28 4.62
N GLU A 74 -8.31 -12.75 5.59
CA GLU A 74 -8.22 -11.33 5.86
C GLU A 74 -7.27 -10.67 4.87
N GLN A 75 -7.82 -9.82 4.00
CA GLN A 75 -7.03 -9.21 2.92
C GLN A 75 -6.15 -8.04 3.39
N HIS A 76 -6.48 -7.39 4.50
CA HIS A 76 -5.70 -6.27 5.04
C HIS A 76 -5.82 -6.25 6.56
N GLU A 77 -4.85 -5.64 7.24
CA GLU A 77 -4.88 -5.42 8.69
C GLU A 77 -5.89 -4.31 9.07
N TRP A 78 -7.19 -4.55 8.85
CA TRP A 78 -8.24 -3.53 8.94
C TRP A 78 -8.32 -2.85 10.31
N GLN A 79 -8.02 -3.59 11.37
CA GLN A 79 -7.98 -3.04 12.73
C GLN A 79 -6.87 -2.00 12.90
N ARG A 80 -5.71 -2.20 12.26
CA ARG A 80 -4.64 -1.20 12.24
C ARG A 80 -5.04 0.03 11.44
N PHE A 81 -5.74 -0.15 10.32
CA PHE A 81 -6.26 0.99 9.54
C PHE A 81 -7.23 1.82 10.38
N GLU A 82 -8.19 1.20 11.05
CA GLU A 82 -9.12 1.89 11.96
C GLU A 82 -8.36 2.67 13.04
N GLN A 83 -7.36 2.04 13.68
CA GLN A 83 -6.56 2.68 14.72
C GLN A 83 -5.83 3.94 14.20
N HIS A 84 -5.13 3.84 13.08
CA HIS A 84 -4.42 4.98 12.49
C HIS A 84 -5.36 6.10 12.02
N LEU A 85 -6.51 5.74 11.46
CA LEU A 85 -7.54 6.71 11.09
C LEU A 85 -8.08 7.42 12.32
N ARG A 86 -8.34 6.69 13.40
CA ARG A 86 -8.82 7.24 14.66
C ARG A 86 -7.81 8.20 15.28
N GLU A 87 -6.53 7.87 15.26
CA GLU A 87 -5.43 8.76 15.68
C GLU A 87 -5.39 10.05 14.85
N ALA A 88 -5.69 9.95 13.56
CA ALA A 88 -5.85 11.11 12.66
C ALA A 88 -7.20 11.85 12.82
N GLY A 89 -8.04 11.46 13.77
CA GLY A 89 -9.35 12.06 14.05
C GLY A 89 -10.46 11.63 13.07
N VAL A 90 -10.24 10.56 12.31
CA VAL A 90 -11.19 10.01 11.34
C VAL A 90 -11.82 8.73 11.90
N LEU A 91 -13.13 8.75 12.11
CA LEU A 91 -13.87 7.55 12.50
C LEU A 91 -14.23 6.72 11.26
N ALA A 92 -13.74 5.49 11.19
CA ALA A 92 -14.08 4.54 10.13
C ALA A 92 -14.11 3.12 10.70
N ALA A 93 -15.17 2.38 10.39
CA ALA A 93 -15.27 0.96 10.75
C ALA A 93 -14.62 0.09 9.66
N PRO A 94 -13.99 -1.05 10.02
CA PRO A 94 -13.41 -2.01 9.09
C PRO A 94 -14.32 -2.40 7.92
N ASP A 95 -15.62 -2.65 8.19
CA ASP A 95 -16.58 -3.03 7.15
C ASP A 95 -16.82 -1.92 6.12
N GLY A 96 -16.77 -0.65 6.55
CA GLY A 96 -16.86 0.49 5.65
C GLY A 96 -15.62 0.64 4.77
N LEU A 97 -14.43 0.36 5.33
CA LEU A 97 -13.16 0.42 4.61
C LEU A 97 -13.08 -0.62 3.49
N ARG A 98 -13.59 -1.83 3.73
CA ARG A 98 -13.63 -2.94 2.75
C ARG A 98 -14.44 -2.63 1.48
N LEU A 99 -15.41 -1.72 1.57
CA LEU A 99 -16.27 -1.33 0.45
C LEU A 99 -15.66 -0.21 -0.39
N LEU A 100 -14.57 0.41 0.08
CA LEU A 100 -13.93 1.51 -0.64
C LEU A 100 -13.09 0.98 -1.82
N PRO A 101 -13.04 1.71 -2.94
CA PRO A 101 -12.14 1.36 -4.02
C PRO A 101 -10.69 1.44 -3.53
N TYR A 102 -9.89 0.43 -3.90
CA TYR A 102 -8.46 0.38 -3.62
C TYR A 102 -7.66 0.68 -4.89
N ARG A 103 -6.76 1.67 -4.83
CA ARG A 103 -5.91 2.05 -5.97
C ARG A 103 -4.43 1.88 -5.66
N ILE A 104 -3.66 1.46 -6.66
CA ILE A 104 -2.20 1.44 -6.58
C ILE A 104 -1.69 2.61 -7.42
N ILE A 105 -0.87 3.46 -6.81
CA ILE A 105 -0.21 4.55 -7.48
C ILE A 105 1.29 4.31 -7.41
N LEU A 106 1.97 4.44 -8.54
CA LEU A 106 3.42 4.28 -8.60
C LEU A 106 4.07 5.64 -8.73
N SER A 107 5.11 5.86 -7.93
CA SER A 107 6.02 6.99 -8.06
C SER A 107 7.36 6.44 -8.55
N VAL A 108 7.74 6.84 -9.75
CA VAL A 108 9.08 6.59 -10.31
C VAL A 108 10.00 7.78 -9.97
N PRO A 109 11.32 7.56 -9.83
CA PRO A 109 12.28 8.62 -9.60
C PRO A 109 12.41 9.58 -10.80
#